data_AF-A0A937EUS4-F1
#
_entry.id   AF-A0A937EUS4-F1
#
_cell.length_a   1.000
_cell.length_b   1.000
_cell.length_c   1.000
_cell.angle_alpha   90.00
_cell.angle_beta   90.00
_cell.angle_gamma   90.00
#
_symmetry.space_group_name_H-M   'P 1'
#
loop_
_entity.id
_entity.type
_entity.pdbx_description
1 polymer ?
#
loop_
_entity_poly.entity_id
_entity_poly.type
_entity_poly.pdbx_seq_one_letter_code
_entity_poly.pdbx_strand_id
1 'polypeptide(L)'
;MKIGFLVAGFKGFSFFKSICTDCHVQFVASYNTKGTLHNSLEDIQSICLESGYPFFMQNDLTSELLATADIVFVAGWQYIIEQVDERFVVLHDSLLPKFRGFSPTVTSLILGKKEIGVTALKPLNSVVDTGEIYEQKSIPISYPIKIRDAYILLGEAYAQVARNILDKFAKHTLTSFPQNEAEATFSIWRDEDDYYIDWNWSAEKILRFVDAVGYPYCGARAIYKSKPIFVDQVAVSGDRQFEERYPGKIWCITQGVPEVICGSGMIKILAARDEFGAPIVFDRLRERLTKKN
;
A
#
# COMPACT_ATOMS: atom_id res chain seq x y z
N MET A 1 -4.62 -20.58 21.99
CA MET A 1 -5.42 -20.11 20.84
C MET A 1 -4.59 -20.29 19.59
N LYS A 2 -5.08 -21.08 18.64
CA LYS A 2 -4.47 -21.40 17.34
C LYS A 2 -4.84 -20.32 16.32
N ILE A 3 -3.86 -19.71 15.68
CA ILE A 3 -4.09 -18.56 14.80
C ILE A 3 -3.64 -18.87 13.38
N GLY A 4 -4.55 -18.69 12.43
CA GLY A 4 -4.26 -18.74 11.00
C GLY A 4 -3.94 -17.36 10.44
N PHE A 5 -3.00 -17.29 9.50
CA PHE A 5 -2.64 -16.05 8.80
C PHE A 5 -2.84 -16.20 7.30
N LEU A 6 -3.69 -15.35 6.72
CA LEU A 6 -3.84 -15.16 5.28
C LEU A 6 -3.22 -13.81 4.92
N VAL A 7 -1.95 -13.81 4.54
CA VAL A 7 -1.14 -12.60 4.42
C VAL A 7 -0.47 -12.53 3.06
N ALA A 8 -0.59 -11.39 2.38
CA ALA A 8 0.02 -11.21 1.06
C ALA A 8 0.52 -9.78 0.84
N GLY A 9 1.52 -9.66 -0.03
CA GLY A 9 2.20 -8.40 -0.34
C GLY A 9 2.91 -7.78 0.86
N PHE A 10 3.53 -6.62 0.64
CA PHE A 10 4.36 -5.97 1.65
C PHE A 10 3.59 -5.61 2.92
N LYS A 11 2.31 -5.27 2.77
CA LYS A 11 1.40 -4.96 3.88
C LYS A 11 1.14 -6.19 4.75
N GLY A 12 0.77 -7.33 4.15
CA GLY A 12 0.55 -8.58 4.86
C GLY A 12 1.83 -9.11 5.51
N PHE A 13 2.96 -9.01 4.80
CA PHE A 13 4.28 -9.31 5.34
C PHE A 13 4.63 -8.46 6.57
N SER A 14 4.47 -7.13 6.46
CA SER A 14 4.77 -6.20 7.57
C SER A 14 3.94 -6.53 8.80
N PHE A 15 2.65 -6.83 8.63
CA PHE A 15 1.79 -7.29 9.73
C PHE A 15 2.28 -8.61 10.33
N PHE A 16 2.47 -9.64 9.50
CA PHE A 16 2.85 -10.98 9.98
C PHE A 16 4.15 -10.94 10.78
N LYS A 17 5.16 -10.24 10.25
CA LYS A 17 6.45 -10.04 10.91
C LYS A 17 6.32 -9.38 12.29
N SER A 18 5.35 -8.47 12.49
CA SER A 18 5.16 -7.74 13.74
C SER A 18 4.36 -8.50 14.81
N ILE A 19 3.79 -9.68 14.51
CA ILE A 19 2.95 -10.45 15.46
C ILE A 19 3.30 -11.93 15.57
N CYS A 20 3.96 -12.53 14.58
CA CYS A 20 4.10 -13.99 14.51
C CYS A 20 4.79 -14.62 15.74
N THR A 21 5.72 -13.90 16.37
CA THR A 21 6.44 -14.36 17.58
C THR A 21 5.59 -14.35 18.85
N ASP A 22 4.50 -13.61 18.88
CA ASP A 22 3.67 -13.38 20.08
C ASP A 22 2.54 -14.39 20.20
N CYS A 23 2.44 -15.33 19.27
CA CYS A 23 1.20 -16.09 19.06
C CYS A 23 1.46 -17.54 18.62
N HIS A 24 0.49 -18.42 18.87
CA HIS A 24 0.56 -19.80 18.40
C HIS A 24 0.04 -19.87 16.97
N VAL A 25 0.97 -19.74 16.02
CA VAL A 25 0.72 -19.85 14.58
C VAL A 25 0.33 -21.29 14.22
N GLN A 26 -0.91 -21.47 13.76
CA GLN A 26 -1.46 -22.75 13.32
C GLN A 26 -1.15 -23.02 11.85
N PHE A 27 -1.28 -21.99 11.00
CA PHE A 27 -0.85 -22.02 9.61
C PHE A 27 -0.64 -20.60 9.10
N VAL A 28 0.16 -20.48 8.04
CA VAL A 28 0.35 -19.26 7.26
C VAL A 28 0.11 -19.59 5.81
N ALA A 29 -0.66 -18.75 5.11
CA ALA A 29 -0.86 -18.89 3.68
C ALA A 29 -0.54 -17.58 2.96
N SER A 30 0.07 -17.70 1.79
CA SER A 30 0.43 -16.55 0.95
C SER A 30 0.46 -16.92 -0.53
N TYR A 31 0.75 -15.93 -1.37
CA TYR A 31 0.91 -16.09 -2.81
C TYR A 31 1.80 -14.97 -3.37
N ASN A 32 2.29 -15.18 -4.59
CA ASN A 32 3.10 -14.18 -5.26
C ASN A 32 2.23 -13.00 -5.74
N THR A 33 2.49 -11.81 -5.22
CA THR A 33 1.80 -10.58 -5.66
C THR A 33 2.41 -10.06 -6.96
N LYS A 34 1.57 -9.75 -7.94
CA LYS A 34 2.01 -9.12 -9.19
C LYS A 34 2.23 -7.62 -9.02
N GLY A 35 3.07 -7.02 -9.85
CA GLY A 35 3.27 -5.56 -9.89
C GLY A 35 4.05 -4.98 -8.70
N THR A 36 4.83 -5.79 -8.01
CA THR A 36 5.70 -5.39 -6.88
C THR A 36 7.15 -5.74 -7.17
N LEU A 37 8.08 -4.88 -6.77
CA LEU A 37 9.53 -5.14 -6.84
C LEU A 37 10.04 -5.99 -5.68
N HIS A 38 9.32 -5.96 -4.56
CA HIS A 38 9.68 -6.70 -3.36
C HIS A 38 9.01 -8.08 -3.34
N ASN A 39 9.76 -9.13 -2.97
CA ASN A 39 9.29 -10.50 -2.89
C ASN A 39 8.79 -10.85 -1.47
N SER A 40 7.58 -10.37 -1.12
CA SER A 40 7.00 -10.65 0.20
C SER A 40 6.71 -12.13 0.43
N LEU A 41 6.47 -12.91 -0.62
CA LEU A 41 6.23 -14.34 -0.49
C LEU A 41 7.45 -15.05 0.09
N GLU A 42 8.62 -14.78 -0.46
CA GLU A 42 9.90 -15.36 0.00
C GLU A 42 10.24 -14.94 1.42
N ASP A 43 9.99 -13.67 1.79
CA ASP A 43 10.19 -13.21 3.17
C ASP A 43 9.25 -13.91 4.15
N ILE A 44 7.97 -14.08 3.80
CA ILE A 44 6.99 -14.81 4.63
C ILE A 44 7.40 -16.29 4.75
N GLN A 45 7.82 -16.92 3.65
CA GLN A 45 8.28 -18.32 3.65
C GLN A 45 9.53 -18.49 4.52
N SER A 46 10.47 -17.55 4.47
CA SER A 46 11.67 -17.55 5.31
C SER A 46 11.31 -17.52 6.80
N ILE A 47 10.41 -16.61 7.22
CA ILE A 47 9.94 -16.54 8.62
C ILE A 47 9.28 -17.87 9.04
N CYS A 48 8.45 -18.45 8.17
CA CYS A 48 7.78 -19.71 8.46
C CYS A 48 8.77 -20.87 8.61
N LEU A 49 9.75 -20.95 7.71
CA LEU A 49 10.79 -21.99 7.74
C LEU A 49 11.65 -21.88 9.01
N GLU A 50 12.12 -20.67 9.33
CA GLU A 50 12.96 -20.42 10.51
C GLU A 50 12.23 -20.71 11.82
N SER A 51 10.92 -20.44 11.87
CA SER A 51 10.10 -20.60 13.07
C SER A 51 9.39 -21.97 13.14
N GLY A 52 9.48 -22.79 12.09
CA GLY A 52 8.76 -24.06 11.98
C GLY A 52 7.25 -23.92 11.81
N TYR A 53 6.75 -22.79 11.30
CA TYR A 53 5.32 -22.57 11.06
C TYR A 53 4.86 -23.29 9.77
N PRO A 54 3.73 -24.01 9.79
CA PRO A 54 3.18 -24.61 8.57
C PRO A 54 2.82 -23.53 7.54
N PHE A 55 3.40 -23.63 6.34
CA PHE A 55 3.17 -22.71 5.24
C PHE A 55 2.42 -23.38 4.10
N PHE A 56 1.46 -22.66 3.50
CA PHE A 56 0.65 -23.11 2.38
C PHE A 56 0.60 -22.05 1.28
N MET A 57 0.54 -22.47 0.01
CA MET A 57 0.19 -21.55 -1.06
C MET A 57 -1.31 -21.28 -1.04
N GLN A 58 -1.74 -20.14 -1.58
CA GLN A 58 -3.16 -19.78 -1.66
C GLN A 58 -4.04 -20.87 -2.31
N ASN A 59 -3.51 -21.59 -3.30
CA ASN A 59 -4.24 -22.67 -3.99
C ASN A 59 -4.35 -23.97 -3.17
N ASP A 60 -3.59 -24.10 -2.08
CA ASP A 60 -3.59 -25.28 -1.20
C ASP A 60 -4.56 -25.12 -0.01
N LEU A 61 -5.23 -23.96 0.09
CA LEU A 61 -6.18 -23.69 1.17
C LEU A 61 -7.44 -24.56 1.01
N THR A 62 -7.82 -25.24 2.08
CA THR A 62 -9.07 -26.00 2.17
C THR A 62 -9.89 -25.56 3.39
N SER A 63 -11.19 -25.84 3.36
CA SER A 63 -12.07 -25.57 4.52
C SER A 63 -11.62 -26.33 5.77
N GLU A 64 -11.07 -27.54 5.62
CA GLU A 64 -10.53 -28.33 6.73
C GLU A 64 -9.31 -27.65 7.37
N LEU A 65 -8.39 -27.10 6.56
CA LEU A 65 -7.24 -26.36 7.07
C LEU A 65 -7.70 -25.10 7.82
N LEU A 66 -8.61 -24.32 7.22
CA LEU A 66 -9.18 -23.12 7.84
C LEU A 66 -9.89 -23.46 9.15
N ALA A 67 -10.55 -24.62 9.25
CA ALA A 67 -11.20 -25.13 10.46
C ALA A 67 -10.23 -25.43 11.62
N THR A 68 -8.93 -25.56 11.37
CA THR A 68 -7.95 -25.87 12.43
C THR A 68 -7.58 -24.68 13.32
N ALA A 69 -7.90 -23.45 12.90
CA ALA A 69 -7.62 -22.23 13.64
C ALA A 69 -8.85 -21.71 14.40
N ASP A 70 -8.60 -21.15 15.59
CA ASP A 70 -9.60 -20.49 16.42
C ASP A 70 -9.94 -19.10 15.86
N ILE A 71 -8.93 -18.39 15.33
CA ILE A 71 -9.05 -17.10 14.64
C ILE A 71 -8.17 -17.12 13.38
N VAL A 72 -8.64 -16.49 12.31
CA VAL A 72 -7.91 -16.30 11.05
C VAL A 72 -7.79 -14.79 10.75
N PHE A 73 -6.57 -14.26 10.76
CA PHE A 73 -6.31 -12.88 10.33
C PHE A 73 -6.07 -12.82 8.83
N VAL A 74 -6.71 -11.85 8.16
CA VAL A 74 -6.59 -11.62 6.72
C VAL A 74 -6.03 -10.23 6.48
N ALA A 75 -4.82 -10.13 5.89
CA ALA A 75 -4.17 -8.84 5.61
C ALA A 75 -3.49 -8.82 4.25
N GLY A 76 -3.89 -7.87 3.39
CA GLY A 76 -3.34 -7.73 2.04
C GLY A 76 -3.77 -8.83 1.04
N TRP A 77 -4.70 -9.68 1.45
CA TRP A 77 -5.26 -10.77 0.65
C TRP A 77 -6.25 -10.24 -0.40
N GLN A 78 -6.10 -10.67 -1.65
CA GLN A 78 -6.91 -10.19 -2.79
C GLN A 78 -7.88 -11.23 -3.34
N TYR A 79 -7.76 -12.49 -2.93
CA TYR A 79 -8.65 -13.56 -3.38
C TYR A 79 -9.89 -13.63 -2.51
N ILE A 80 -11.03 -13.96 -3.12
CA ILE A 80 -12.27 -14.19 -2.38
C ILE A 80 -12.11 -15.45 -1.52
N ILE A 81 -12.56 -15.37 -0.27
CA ILE A 81 -12.65 -16.51 0.64
C ILE A 81 -14.13 -16.88 0.70
N GLU A 82 -14.51 -18.02 0.10
CA GLU A 82 -15.92 -18.38 -0.10
C GLU A 82 -16.67 -18.69 1.20
N GLN A 83 -15.96 -19.13 2.24
CA GLN A 83 -16.55 -19.54 3.52
C GLN A 83 -15.91 -18.76 4.67
N VAL A 84 -16.26 -17.47 4.79
CA VAL A 84 -15.91 -16.67 5.96
C VAL A 84 -16.97 -16.84 7.05
N ASP A 85 -16.51 -17.03 8.27
CA ASP A 85 -17.32 -17.09 9.48
C ASP A 85 -16.77 -16.14 10.55
N GLU A 86 -17.28 -16.24 11.78
CA GLU A 86 -16.90 -15.37 12.90
C GLU A 86 -15.44 -15.48 13.36
N ARG A 87 -14.70 -16.49 12.91
CA ARG A 87 -13.27 -16.67 13.20
C ARG A 87 -12.41 -15.75 12.34
N PHE A 88 -12.93 -15.26 11.23
CA PHE A 88 -12.20 -14.39 10.33
C PHE A 88 -12.19 -12.95 10.81
N VAL A 89 -11.00 -12.36 10.82
CA VAL A 89 -10.78 -10.94 11.10
C VAL A 89 -10.05 -10.34 9.91
N VAL A 90 -10.75 -9.52 9.14
CA VAL A 90 -10.14 -8.80 8.03
C VAL A 90 -9.50 -7.52 8.55
N LEU A 91 -8.26 -7.30 8.15
CA LEU A 91 -7.46 -6.15 8.51
C LEU A 91 -7.33 -5.21 7.30
N HIS A 92 -8.08 -4.12 7.33
CA HIS A 92 -8.12 -3.11 6.26
C HIS A 92 -7.33 -1.86 6.65
N ASP A 93 -6.56 -1.29 5.72
CA ASP A 93 -5.63 -0.17 5.94
C ASP A 93 -6.30 1.19 5.67
N SER A 94 -7.51 1.35 6.20
CA SER A 94 -8.17 2.64 6.31
C SER A 94 -8.97 2.75 7.60
N LEU A 95 -9.44 3.97 7.88
CA LEU A 95 -10.48 4.23 8.88
C LEU A 95 -11.85 4.05 8.20
N LEU A 96 -12.32 2.80 8.14
CA LEU A 96 -13.63 2.48 7.58
C LEU A 96 -14.75 3.28 8.28
N PRO A 97 -15.80 3.69 7.56
CA PRO A 97 -16.14 3.29 6.19
C PRO A 97 -15.44 4.10 5.08
N LYS A 98 -14.48 4.98 5.40
CA LYS A 98 -13.71 5.72 4.39
C LYS A 98 -12.70 4.80 3.69
N PHE A 99 -12.52 4.99 2.39
CA PHE A 99 -11.56 4.24 1.57
C PHE A 99 -11.75 2.72 1.61
N ARG A 100 -12.99 2.24 1.49
CA ARG A 100 -13.28 0.83 1.14
C ARG A 100 -12.67 0.48 -0.21
N GLY A 101 -12.41 -0.79 -0.46
CA GLY A 101 -11.89 -1.30 -1.71
C GLY A 101 -10.37 -1.41 -1.69
N PHE A 102 -9.73 -0.90 -2.75
CA PHE A 102 -8.34 -1.26 -3.04
C PHE A 102 -7.39 -0.08 -2.83
N SER A 103 -6.13 -0.39 -2.55
CA SER A 103 -5.04 0.60 -2.42
C SER A 103 -5.36 1.83 -1.54
N PRO A 104 -6.00 1.69 -0.37
CA PRO A 104 -6.44 2.83 0.43
C PRO A 104 -5.26 3.64 1.00
N THR A 105 -4.18 2.99 1.43
CA THR A 105 -2.97 3.68 1.92
C THR A 105 -2.34 4.54 0.84
N VAL A 106 -2.08 3.95 -0.35
CA VAL A 106 -1.53 4.68 -1.50
C VAL A 106 -2.41 5.88 -1.85
N THR A 107 -3.73 5.68 -1.92
CA THR A 107 -4.69 6.75 -2.21
C THR A 107 -4.64 7.85 -1.15
N SER A 108 -4.61 7.48 0.14
CA SER A 108 -4.51 8.43 1.25
C SER A 108 -3.23 9.27 1.18
N LEU A 109 -2.10 8.63 0.87
CA LEU A 109 -0.82 9.32 0.71
C LEU A 109 -0.85 10.31 -0.46
N ILE A 110 -1.36 9.91 -1.62
CA ILE A 110 -1.49 10.80 -2.80
C ILE A 110 -2.36 12.02 -2.47
N LEU A 111 -3.49 11.80 -1.78
CA LEU A 111 -4.44 12.85 -1.39
C LEU A 111 -3.92 13.79 -0.29
N GLY A 112 -2.75 13.54 0.30
CA GLY A 112 -2.20 14.42 1.32
C GLY A 112 -2.88 14.28 2.68
N LYS A 113 -3.43 13.09 3.00
CA LYS A 113 -4.05 12.83 4.31
C LYS A 113 -2.98 12.94 5.42
N LYS A 114 -3.36 13.56 6.53
CA LYS A 114 -2.48 13.74 7.71
C LYS A 114 -2.49 12.55 8.66
N GLU A 115 -3.36 11.58 8.38
CA GLU A 115 -3.45 10.33 9.09
C GLU A 115 -3.76 9.21 8.11
N ILE A 116 -3.27 8.02 8.45
CA ILE A 116 -3.69 6.73 7.89
C ILE A 116 -4.27 5.92 9.04
N GLY A 117 -4.82 4.74 8.77
CA GLY A 117 -5.36 3.95 9.85
C GLY A 117 -5.59 2.50 9.49
N VAL A 118 -5.96 1.76 10.52
CA VAL A 118 -6.28 0.34 10.46
C VAL A 118 -7.70 0.16 10.98
N THR A 119 -8.46 -0.68 10.29
CA THR A 119 -9.72 -1.22 10.78
C THR A 119 -9.64 -2.74 10.78
N ALA A 120 -9.95 -3.36 11.92
CA ALA A 120 -10.25 -4.78 12.01
C ALA A 120 -11.76 -4.97 11.98
N LEU A 121 -12.24 -5.80 11.06
CA LEU A 121 -13.67 -6.05 10.88
C LEU A 121 -14.00 -7.54 10.85
N LYS A 122 -15.23 -7.84 11.26
CA LYS A 122 -15.92 -9.09 10.98
C LYS A 122 -16.39 -9.04 9.52
N PRO A 123 -15.88 -9.89 8.61
CA PRO A 123 -16.34 -9.86 7.23
C PRO A 123 -17.82 -10.26 7.16
N LEU A 124 -18.57 -9.59 6.29
CA LEU A 124 -19.89 -10.04 5.85
C LEU A 124 -19.79 -10.57 4.42
N ASN A 125 -20.53 -11.65 4.13
CA ASN A 125 -20.63 -12.16 2.77
C ASN A 125 -21.23 -11.08 1.86
N SER A 126 -20.69 -10.95 0.64
CA SER A 126 -21.21 -10.22 -0.55
C SER A 126 -20.75 -8.79 -0.86
N VAL A 127 -20.13 -8.02 0.06
CA VAL A 127 -19.65 -6.66 -0.27
C VAL A 127 -18.27 -6.37 0.34
N VAL A 128 -17.33 -5.92 -0.50
CA VAL A 128 -15.92 -5.64 -0.14
C VAL A 128 -15.84 -4.62 1.00
N ASP A 129 -15.05 -4.96 2.03
CA ASP A 129 -14.78 -4.15 3.23
C ASP A 129 -16.03 -3.65 3.97
N THR A 130 -17.12 -4.39 3.85
CA THR A 130 -18.32 -4.23 4.68
C THR A 130 -18.31 -5.24 5.82
N GLY A 131 -19.02 -4.90 6.88
CA GLY A 131 -19.03 -5.69 8.10
C GLY A 131 -18.95 -4.84 9.34
N GLU A 132 -19.12 -5.50 10.48
CA GLU A 132 -19.01 -4.82 11.75
C GLU A 132 -17.54 -4.64 12.12
N ILE A 133 -17.22 -3.49 12.68
CA ILE A 133 -15.88 -3.14 13.12
C ILE A 133 -15.66 -3.72 14.51
N TYR A 134 -14.56 -4.44 14.70
CA TYR A 134 -14.07 -4.84 16.02
C TYR A 134 -13.26 -3.72 16.67
N GLU A 135 -12.34 -3.12 15.91
CA GLU A 135 -11.44 -2.09 16.42
C GLU A 135 -10.87 -1.24 15.27
N GLN A 136 -10.57 0.02 15.58
CA GLN A 136 -9.88 0.95 14.68
C GLN A 136 -8.72 1.62 15.38
N LYS A 137 -7.69 1.95 14.61
CA LYS A 137 -6.53 2.71 15.07
C LYS A 137 -6.13 3.75 14.02
N SER A 138 -6.17 5.02 14.39
CA SER A 138 -5.59 6.11 13.59
C SER A 138 -4.09 6.23 13.87
N ILE A 139 -3.33 6.61 12.84
CA ILE A 139 -1.89 6.82 12.86
C ILE A 139 -1.63 8.19 12.20
N PRO A 140 -1.22 9.21 12.97
CA PRO A 140 -0.81 10.49 12.39
C PRO A 140 0.47 10.29 11.56
N ILE A 141 0.54 10.95 10.41
CA ILE A 141 1.70 10.92 9.51
C ILE A 141 2.09 12.33 9.09
N SER A 142 3.37 12.48 8.75
CA SER A 142 3.96 13.73 8.24
C SER A 142 4.62 13.46 6.89
N TYR A 143 4.51 14.42 5.97
CA TYR A 143 5.18 14.35 4.68
C TYR A 143 6.55 15.02 4.74
N PRO A 144 7.53 14.57 3.91
CA PRO A 144 7.43 13.42 3.00
C PRO A 144 7.47 12.08 3.74
N ILE A 145 6.65 11.11 3.28
CA ILE A 145 6.64 9.73 3.77
C ILE A 145 6.51 8.79 2.58
N LYS A 146 7.38 7.77 2.51
CA LYS A 146 7.31 6.75 1.48
C LYS A 146 6.33 5.66 1.86
N ILE A 147 5.72 5.03 0.86
CA ILE A 147 4.73 3.99 1.07
C ILE A 147 5.25 2.79 1.88
N ARG A 148 6.53 2.43 1.70
CA ARG A 148 7.20 1.41 2.53
C ARG A 148 7.10 1.75 4.02
N ASP A 149 7.45 2.97 4.39
CA ASP A 149 7.49 3.42 5.78
C ASP A 149 6.07 3.49 6.36
N ALA A 150 5.10 3.94 5.55
CA ALA A 150 3.68 3.89 5.91
C ALA A 150 3.20 2.45 6.17
N TYR A 151 3.59 1.48 5.34
CA TYR A 151 3.23 0.07 5.57
C TYR A 151 3.91 -0.54 6.79
N ILE A 152 5.12 -0.11 7.15
CA ILE A 152 5.76 -0.53 8.40
C ILE A 152 4.94 -0.03 9.60
N LEU A 153 4.54 1.25 9.59
CA LEU A 153 3.67 1.82 10.64
C LEU A 153 2.32 1.09 10.73
N LEU A 154 1.73 0.76 9.58
CA LEU A 154 0.48 -0.01 9.51
C LEU A 154 0.67 -1.45 9.99
N GLY A 155 1.79 -2.11 9.68
CA GLY A 155 2.10 -3.45 10.17
C GLY A 155 2.10 -3.53 11.70
N GLU A 156 2.75 -2.56 12.35
CA GLU A 156 2.74 -2.44 13.81
C GLU A 156 1.34 -2.13 14.38
N ALA A 157 0.58 -1.28 13.69
CA ALA A 157 -0.79 -0.98 14.09
C ALA A 157 -1.72 -2.19 13.95
N TYR A 158 -1.58 -2.95 12.86
CA TYR A 158 -2.28 -4.22 12.66
C TYR A 158 -1.94 -5.21 13.76
N ALA A 159 -0.66 -5.38 14.09
CA ALA A 159 -0.22 -6.26 15.16
C ALA A 159 -0.82 -5.85 16.51
N GLN A 160 -0.84 -4.55 16.81
CA GLN A 160 -1.47 -4.06 18.04
C GLN A 160 -2.97 -4.34 18.09
N VAL A 161 -3.70 -4.06 17.02
CA VAL A 161 -5.14 -4.32 16.93
C VAL A 161 -5.43 -5.81 17.03
N ALA A 162 -4.67 -6.65 16.34
CA ALA A 162 -4.79 -8.10 16.40
C ALA A 162 -4.53 -8.63 17.82
N ARG A 163 -3.49 -8.15 18.52
CA ARG A 163 -3.23 -8.50 19.93
C ARG A 163 -4.42 -8.13 20.84
N ASN A 164 -5.00 -6.94 20.67
CA ASN A 164 -6.16 -6.51 21.44
C ASN A 164 -7.38 -7.40 21.17
N ILE A 165 -7.60 -7.81 19.92
CA ILE A 165 -8.68 -8.72 19.53
C ILE A 165 -8.46 -10.10 20.16
N LEU A 166 -7.24 -10.65 20.11
CA LEU A 166 -6.91 -11.93 20.71
C LEU A 166 -7.16 -11.93 22.23
N ASP A 167 -6.77 -10.86 22.93
CA ASP A 167 -7.01 -10.71 24.37
C ASP A 167 -8.52 -10.66 24.69
N LYS A 168 -9.29 -9.84 23.96
CA LYS A 168 -10.76 -9.75 24.12
C LYS A 168 -11.47 -11.06 23.77
N PHE A 169 -11.01 -11.75 22.72
CA PHE A 169 -11.56 -13.05 22.32
C PHE A 169 -11.31 -14.11 23.39
N ALA A 170 -10.09 -14.20 23.92
CA ALA A 170 -9.74 -15.13 25.01
C ALA A 170 -10.59 -14.91 26.27
N LYS A 171 -11.03 -13.66 26.52
CA LYS A 171 -11.86 -13.27 27.66
C LYS A 171 -13.36 -13.33 27.36
N HIS A 172 -13.78 -13.71 26.15
CA HIS A 172 -15.16 -13.66 25.68
C HIS A 172 -15.81 -12.26 25.80
N THR A 173 -15.03 -11.20 25.59
CA THR A 173 -15.47 -9.79 25.66
C THR A 173 -15.34 -9.05 24.32
N LEU A 174 -14.99 -9.77 23.24
CA LEU A 174 -14.91 -9.19 21.90
C LEU A 174 -16.32 -8.77 21.44
N THR A 175 -16.46 -7.49 21.09
CA THR A 175 -17.69 -6.89 20.59
C THR A 175 -17.39 -6.17 19.28
N SER A 176 -18.43 -5.95 18.49
CA SER A 176 -18.36 -5.29 17.20
C SER A 176 -19.46 -4.23 17.06
N PHE A 177 -19.27 -3.28 16.15
CA PHE A 177 -20.26 -2.24 15.87
C PHE A 177 -20.42 -1.99 14.37
N PRO A 178 -21.61 -1.63 13.88
CA PRO A 178 -21.86 -1.44 12.46
C PRO A 178 -21.14 -0.20 11.91
N GLN A 179 -20.78 -0.25 10.62
CA GLN A 179 -20.29 0.92 9.89
C GLN A 179 -21.41 1.91 9.58
N ASN A 180 -21.10 3.21 9.52
CA ASN A 180 -22.03 4.23 9.02
C ASN A 180 -22.02 4.27 7.48
N GLU A 181 -22.95 3.58 6.84
CA GLU A 181 -23.01 3.48 5.38
C GLU A 181 -23.10 4.83 4.65
N ALA A 182 -23.70 5.86 5.28
CA ALA A 182 -23.79 7.20 4.70
C ALA A 182 -22.42 7.91 4.58
N GLU A 183 -21.41 7.45 5.32
CA GLU A 183 -20.07 8.00 5.29
C GLU A 183 -19.12 7.20 4.39
N ALA A 184 -19.56 6.11 3.76
CA ALA A 184 -18.69 5.27 2.97
C ALA A 184 -18.04 6.03 1.80
N THR A 185 -16.74 5.85 1.63
CA THR A 185 -16.00 6.30 0.44
C THR A 185 -15.13 5.16 -0.07
N PHE A 186 -14.75 5.22 -1.34
CA PHE A 186 -14.05 4.10 -1.99
C PHE A 186 -12.71 4.55 -2.58
N SER A 187 -11.73 3.67 -2.51
CA SER A 187 -10.50 3.72 -3.30
C SER A 187 -10.47 2.56 -4.28
N ILE A 188 -9.85 2.81 -5.43
CA ILE A 188 -9.83 1.88 -6.56
C ILE A 188 -8.44 1.28 -6.73
N TRP A 189 -8.41 0.09 -7.32
CA TRP A 189 -7.19 -0.61 -7.70
C TRP A 189 -6.42 0.21 -8.73
N ARG A 190 -5.12 -0.09 -8.90
CA ARG A 190 -4.26 0.61 -9.86
C ARG A 190 -3.79 -0.34 -10.94
N ASP A 191 -3.95 0.05 -12.20
CA ASP A 191 -3.30 -0.62 -13.33
C ASP A 191 -1.92 -0.02 -13.62
N GLU A 192 -1.30 -0.41 -14.73
CA GLU A 192 0.01 0.11 -15.13
C GLU A 192 -0.01 1.57 -15.61
N ASP A 193 -1.13 2.04 -16.14
CA ASP A 193 -1.29 3.38 -16.68
C ASP A 193 -1.51 4.40 -15.55
N ASP A 194 -2.09 3.95 -14.43
CA ASP A 194 -2.24 4.71 -13.18
C ASP A 194 -0.91 5.12 -12.51
N TYR A 195 0.22 4.56 -12.94
CA TYR A 195 1.55 4.94 -12.41
C TYR A 195 2.16 6.15 -13.13
N TYR A 196 1.56 6.64 -14.23
CA TYR A 196 2.09 7.81 -14.93
C TYR A 196 1.83 9.12 -14.18
N ILE A 197 2.87 9.94 -14.08
CA ILE A 197 2.79 11.27 -13.50
C ILE A 197 1.92 12.17 -14.39
N ASP A 198 0.84 12.70 -13.82
CA ASP A 198 0.15 13.85 -14.41
C ASP A 198 0.83 15.13 -13.98
N TRP A 199 1.58 15.71 -14.92
CA TRP A 199 2.35 16.92 -14.70
C TRP A 199 1.49 18.15 -14.41
N ASN A 200 0.18 18.12 -14.68
CA ASN A 200 -0.74 19.20 -14.30
C ASN A 200 -1.01 19.25 -12.79
N TRP A 201 -0.58 18.26 -12.02
CA TRP A 201 -0.64 18.32 -10.56
C TRP A 201 0.35 19.36 -10.01
N SER A 202 0.09 19.85 -8.81
CA SER A 202 1.07 20.61 -8.03
C SER A 202 2.34 19.79 -7.76
N ALA A 203 3.50 20.42 -7.69
CA ALA A 203 4.76 19.76 -7.34
C ALA A 203 4.66 18.92 -6.05
N GLU A 204 3.97 19.42 -5.02
CA GLU A 204 3.70 18.70 -3.77
C GLU A 204 2.91 17.40 -3.96
N LYS A 205 1.90 17.41 -4.83
CA LYS A 205 1.12 16.20 -5.14
C LYS A 205 1.95 15.21 -5.96
N ILE A 206 2.81 15.69 -6.87
CA ILE A 206 3.73 14.82 -7.62
C ILE A 206 4.74 14.18 -6.67
N LEU A 207 5.31 14.94 -5.72
CA LEU A 207 6.18 14.38 -4.67
C LEU A 207 5.48 13.26 -3.91
N ARG A 208 4.28 13.53 -3.36
CA ARG A 208 3.49 12.51 -2.66
C ARG A 208 3.15 11.32 -3.54
N PHE A 209 2.87 11.54 -4.82
CA PHE A 209 2.61 10.45 -5.77
C PHE A 209 3.83 9.55 -5.94
N VAL A 210 5.00 10.13 -6.24
CA VAL A 210 6.27 9.39 -6.38
C VAL A 210 6.58 8.59 -5.12
N ASP A 211 6.42 9.19 -3.94
CA ASP A 211 6.64 8.51 -2.67
C ASP A 211 5.59 7.42 -2.36
N ALA A 212 4.33 7.62 -2.76
CA ALA A 212 3.22 6.70 -2.50
C ALA A 212 3.19 5.48 -3.43
N VAL A 213 3.72 5.60 -4.66
CA VAL A 213 3.78 4.50 -5.65
C VAL A 213 5.20 3.98 -5.86
N GLY A 214 6.16 4.42 -5.04
CA GLY A 214 7.53 3.92 -5.01
C GLY A 214 7.63 2.51 -4.42
N TYR A 215 8.86 2.09 -4.10
CA TYR A 215 9.12 0.79 -3.46
C TYR A 215 8.20 0.57 -2.26
N PRO A 216 7.49 -0.56 -2.16
CA PRO A 216 7.73 -1.85 -2.84
C PRO A 216 7.08 -2.02 -4.22
N TYR A 217 6.37 -1.03 -4.74
CA TYR A 217 5.78 -1.06 -6.08
C TYR A 217 6.80 -0.70 -7.17
N CYS A 218 6.38 -0.77 -8.43
CA CYS A 218 7.25 -0.52 -9.58
C CYS A 218 7.77 0.93 -9.69
N GLY A 219 7.14 1.90 -9.04
CA GLY A 219 7.53 3.32 -9.10
C GLY A 219 6.69 4.16 -10.06
N ALA A 220 6.66 5.47 -9.83
CA ALA A 220 6.01 6.44 -10.72
C ALA A 220 6.66 6.44 -12.11
N ARG A 221 5.89 6.69 -13.15
CA ARG A 221 6.32 6.62 -14.55
C ARG A 221 6.19 7.96 -15.27
N ALA A 222 7.05 8.18 -16.25
CA ALA A 222 6.93 9.28 -17.20
C ALA A 222 7.45 8.84 -18.57
N ILE A 223 7.08 9.55 -19.64
CA ILE A 223 7.71 9.40 -20.94
C ILE A 223 8.80 10.47 -21.09
N TYR A 224 10.02 10.06 -21.41
CA TYR A 224 11.14 10.95 -21.73
C TYR A 224 11.81 10.47 -23.02
N LYS A 225 12.03 11.37 -23.99
CA LYS A 225 12.54 11.03 -25.34
C LYS A 225 11.77 9.85 -25.98
N SER A 226 10.44 9.86 -25.87
CA SER A 226 9.52 8.83 -26.36
C SER A 226 9.70 7.44 -25.74
N LYS A 227 10.40 7.32 -24.61
CA LYS A 227 10.57 6.06 -23.87
C LYS A 227 10.02 6.17 -22.45
N PRO A 228 9.41 5.10 -21.91
CA PRO A 228 9.02 5.07 -20.51
C PRO A 228 10.26 5.09 -19.60
N ILE A 229 10.17 5.87 -18.54
CA ILE A 229 11.13 5.92 -17.45
C ILE A 229 10.39 5.78 -16.12
N PHE A 230 11.07 5.26 -15.11
CA PHE A 230 10.63 5.26 -13.72
C PHE A 230 11.28 6.42 -12.98
N VAL A 231 10.46 7.22 -12.30
CA VAL A 231 10.89 8.36 -11.48
C VAL A 231 10.89 7.89 -10.03
N ASP A 232 12.08 7.65 -9.48
CA ASP A 232 12.26 7.03 -8.16
C ASP A 232 12.39 8.05 -7.03
N GLN A 233 12.91 9.25 -7.33
CA GLN A 233 13.11 10.29 -6.33
C GLN A 233 12.96 11.68 -6.93
N VAL A 234 12.22 12.54 -6.22
CA VAL A 234 11.96 13.92 -6.59
C VAL A 234 12.09 14.85 -5.40
N ALA A 235 12.23 16.15 -5.66
CA ALA A 235 12.16 17.19 -4.64
C ALA A 235 11.44 18.43 -5.18
N VAL A 236 10.58 19.04 -4.38
CA VAL A 236 9.95 20.33 -4.73
C VAL A 236 11.03 21.40 -4.84
N SER A 237 10.97 22.23 -5.88
CA SER A 237 11.84 23.39 -6.05
C SER A 237 11.05 24.69 -6.04
N GLY A 238 11.76 25.83 -5.98
CA GLY A 238 11.14 27.14 -5.95
C GLY A 238 10.30 27.40 -7.20
N ASP A 239 9.09 27.92 -7.00
CA ASP A 239 8.19 28.23 -8.12
C ASP A 239 8.69 29.44 -8.91
N ARG A 240 8.22 29.53 -10.17
CA ARG A 240 8.49 30.64 -11.08
C ARG A 240 7.21 31.13 -11.72
N GLN A 241 7.14 32.43 -11.96
CA GLN A 241 6.06 33.00 -12.76
C GLN A 241 6.40 32.83 -14.24
N PHE A 242 5.49 32.18 -14.98
CA PHE A 242 5.59 32.00 -16.41
C PHE A 242 4.37 32.67 -17.05
N GLU A 243 4.58 33.49 -18.07
CA GLU A 243 3.48 34.10 -18.85
C GLU A 243 2.52 33.03 -19.41
N GLU A 244 3.09 31.91 -19.86
CA GLU A 244 2.35 30.70 -20.20
C GLU A 244 2.99 29.49 -19.51
N ARG A 245 2.21 28.82 -18.66
CA ARG A 245 2.64 27.64 -17.92
C ARG A 245 2.34 26.38 -18.71
N TYR A 246 3.38 25.62 -19.03
CA TYR A 246 3.29 24.35 -19.75
C TYR A 246 3.86 23.20 -18.91
N PRO A 247 3.03 22.52 -18.10
CA PRO A 247 3.51 21.43 -17.27
C PRO A 247 4.15 20.28 -18.06
N GLY A 248 5.14 19.65 -17.43
CA GLY A 248 5.97 18.57 -17.99
C GLY A 248 7.19 19.06 -18.76
N LYS A 249 7.30 20.35 -19.13
CA LYS A 249 8.52 20.87 -19.79
C LYS A 249 9.68 20.96 -18.80
N ILE A 250 10.88 20.60 -19.26
CA ILE A 250 12.11 20.82 -18.50
C ILE A 250 12.48 22.31 -18.60
N TRP A 251 12.59 22.98 -17.45
CA TRP A 251 12.94 24.39 -17.35
C TRP A 251 14.44 24.62 -17.36
N CYS A 252 15.18 23.83 -16.59
CA CYS A 252 16.64 23.86 -16.57
C CYS A 252 17.19 22.48 -16.17
N ILE A 253 18.48 22.27 -16.41
CA ILE A 253 19.23 21.10 -15.95
C ILE A 253 20.47 21.62 -15.24
N THR A 254 20.60 21.33 -13.95
CA THR A 254 21.75 21.74 -13.14
C THR A 254 22.46 20.49 -12.65
N GLN A 255 23.72 20.30 -13.05
CA GLN A 255 24.51 19.12 -12.67
C GLN A 255 23.80 17.78 -12.99
N GLY A 256 23.12 17.71 -14.14
CA GLY A 256 22.37 16.52 -14.57
C GLY A 256 20.98 16.35 -13.93
N VAL A 257 20.57 17.23 -13.02
CA VAL A 257 19.24 17.21 -12.39
C VAL A 257 18.29 18.14 -13.15
N PRO A 258 17.23 17.63 -13.81
CA PRO A 258 16.25 18.46 -14.47
C PRO A 258 15.27 19.06 -13.45
N GLU A 259 14.93 20.32 -13.62
CA GLU A 259 13.78 20.96 -12.99
C GLU A 259 12.62 21.01 -13.99
N VAL A 260 11.48 20.44 -13.60
CA VAL A 260 10.31 20.27 -14.47
C VAL A 260 9.17 21.16 -13.98
N ILE A 261 8.51 21.83 -14.92
CA ILE A 261 7.35 22.68 -14.64
C ILE A 261 6.16 21.80 -14.26
N CYS A 262 5.51 22.08 -13.15
CA CYS A 262 4.29 21.40 -12.70
C CYS A 262 3.06 22.31 -12.90
N GLY A 263 1.85 21.83 -12.59
CA GLY A 263 0.64 22.67 -12.62
C GLY A 263 0.73 23.87 -11.66
N SER A 264 1.35 23.67 -10.50
CA SER A 264 1.84 24.72 -9.62
C SER A 264 3.15 24.28 -8.98
N GLY A 265 4.08 25.21 -8.75
CA GLY A 265 5.44 24.85 -8.35
C GLY A 265 6.26 24.22 -9.48
N MET A 266 7.43 23.73 -9.09
CA MET A 266 8.35 22.99 -9.94
C MET A 266 8.93 21.81 -9.16
N ILE A 267 9.42 20.80 -9.87
CA ILE A 267 9.99 19.61 -9.25
C ILE A 267 11.32 19.22 -9.88
N LYS A 268 12.28 18.84 -9.03
CA LYS A 268 13.56 18.24 -9.41
C LYS A 268 13.40 16.73 -9.53
N ILE A 269 13.88 16.13 -10.61
CA ILE A 269 14.03 14.67 -10.69
C ILE A 269 15.44 14.31 -10.23
N LEU A 270 15.55 13.77 -9.02
CA LEU A 270 16.81 13.43 -8.39
C LEU A 270 17.32 12.05 -8.83
N ALA A 271 16.42 11.11 -9.07
CA ALA A 271 16.73 9.79 -9.57
C ALA A 271 15.60 9.29 -10.49
N ALA A 272 16.01 8.75 -11.64
CA ALA A 272 15.14 8.04 -12.56
C ALA A 272 15.92 6.91 -13.23
N ARG A 273 15.21 5.88 -13.67
CA ARG A 273 15.77 4.70 -14.35
C ARG A 273 14.92 4.29 -15.54
N ASP A 274 15.53 3.57 -16.48
CA ASP A 274 14.80 2.91 -17.56
C ASP A 274 14.13 1.61 -17.08
N GLU A 275 13.49 0.90 -18.01
CA GLU A 275 12.83 -0.38 -17.77
C GLU A 275 13.78 -1.51 -17.32
N PHE A 276 15.08 -1.37 -17.59
CA PHE A 276 16.13 -2.32 -17.20
C PHE A 276 16.81 -1.92 -15.89
N GLY A 277 16.43 -0.79 -15.29
CA GLY A 277 17.00 -0.27 -14.06
C GLY A 277 18.26 0.57 -14.25
N ALA A 278 18.66 0.90 -15.48
CA ALA A 278 19.80 1.77 -15.73
C ALA A 278 19.43 3.24 -15.45
N PRO A 279 20.30 4.03 -14.79
CA PRO A 279 20.04 5.43 -14.50
C PRO A 279 19.79 6.27 -15.77
N ILE A 280 18.79 7.16 -15.72
CA ILE A 280 18.51 8.11 -16.79
C ILE A 280 19.41 9.34 -16.67
N VAL A 281 20.09 9.67 -17.78
CA VAL A 281 20.82 10.93 -17.92
C VAL A 281 19.94 11.96 -18.61
N PHE A 282 19.68 13.08 -17.92
CA PHE A 282 19.00 14.24 -18.48
C PHE A 282 20.02 15.20 -19.07
N ASP A 283 20.17 15.18 -20.39
CA ASP A 283 21.15 15.95 -21.16
C ASP A 283 20.50 16.95 -22.14
N ARG A 284 19.17 16.90 -22.30
CA ARG A 284 18.45 17.69 -23.30
C ARG A 284 17.35 18.53 -22.65
N LEU A 285 17.54 19.85 -22.69
CA LEU A 285 16.63 20.83 -22.10
C LEU A 285 15.28 20.93 -22.83
N ARG A 286 15.29 20.90 -24.16
CA ARG A 286 14.08 21.10 -24.99
C ARG A 286 13.26 19.81 -25.10
N GLU A 287 12.94 19.23 -23.95
CA GLU A 287 12.16 18.01 -23.80
C GLU A 287 10.94 18.26 -22.89
N ARG A 288 9.90 17.44 -23.10
CA ARG A 288 8.70 17.43 -22.26
C ARG A 288 8.50 16.01 -21.74
N LEU A 289 8.39 15.89 -20.41
CA LEU A 289 7.89 14.67 -19.80
C LEU A 289 6.37 14.62 -19.91
N THR A 290 5.84 13.48 -20.34
CA THR A 290 4.39 13.30 -20.52
C THR A 290 3.91 12.04 -19.82
N LYS A 291 2.59 11.92 -19.67
CA LYS A 291 1.94 10.63 -19.46
C LYS A 291 1.96 9.81 -20.77
N LYS A 292 1.66 8.52 -20.68
CA LYS A 292 1.37 7.69 -21.85
C LYS A 292 0.15 8.27 -22.58
N ASN A 293 0.25 8.42 -23.90
CA ASN A 293 -0.85 8.89 -24.75
C ASN A 293 -1.93 7.81 -24.86
#